data_AF-A0A933CJF0-F1
#
_entry.id   AF-A0A933CJF0-F1
#
_cell.length_a   1.000
_cell.length_b   1.000
_cell.length_c   1.000
_cell.angle_alpha   90.00
_cell.angle_beta   90.00
_cell.angle_gamma   90.00
#
_symmetry.space_group_name_H-M   'P 1'
#
loop_
_entity.id
_entity.type
_entity.pdbx_description
1 polymer ?
#
loop_
_entity_poly.entity_id
_entity_poly.type
_entity_poly.pdbx_seq_one_letter_code
_entity_poly.pdbx_strand_id
1 'polypeptide(L)'
;MPNLEDIYHRLEKNKKRRKEINKVLKDELTHSSRHKEIVEEMKTLREEKKGIEQDVRAGNSDVAELEELKVEIETDQELLADQALNMYVKNETVEIKDEYDQTWYPVFKVSFKKAN
;
A
#
# COMPACT_ATOMS: atom_id res chain seq x y z
N MET A 1 -8.98 -23.98 17.63
CA MET A 1 -8.57 -22.88 16.72
C MET A 1 -7.25 -23.28 16.07
N PRO A 2 -7.02 -23.02 14.78
CA PRO A 2 -5.73 -23.31 14.15
C PRO A 2 -4.62 -22.50 14.82
N ASN A 3 -3.42 -23.06 14.93
CA ASN A 3 -2.28 -22.37 15.54
C ASN A 3 -1.71 -21.28 14.59
N LEU A 4 -0.76 -20.49 15.09
CA LEU A 4 -0.18 -19.37 14.33
C LEU A 4 0.52 -19.86 13.06
N GLU A 5 1.27 -20.96 13.14
CA GLU A 5 1.96 -21.55 12.00
C GLU A 5 0.98 -22.03 10.92
N ASP A 6 -0.12 -22.68 11.30
CA ASP A 6 -1.16 -23.18 10.38
C ASP A 6 -1.82 -22.03 9.60
N ILE A 7 -2.14 -20.94 10.29
CA ILE A 7 -2.72 -19.73 9.68
C ILE A 7 -1.72 -19.11 8.70
N TYR A 8 -0.44 -19.02 9.10
CA TYR A 8 0.62 -18.49 8.26
C TYR A 8 0.83 -19.35 7.00
N HIS A 9 0.93 -20.67 7.13
CA HIS A 9 1.08 -21.58 6.01
C HIS A 9 -0.12 -21.54 5.05
N ARG A 10 -1.34 -21.47 5.58
CA ARG A 10 -2.55 -21.29 4.78
C ARG A 10 -2.53 -19.95 4.02
N LEU A 11 -2.12 -18.87 4.67
CA LEU A 11 -1.96 -17.56 4.03
C LEU A 11 -0.92 -17.61 2.91
N GLU A 12 0.22 -18.26 3.13
CA GLU A 12 1.28 -18.39 2.14
C GLU A 12 0.82 -19.22 0.94
N LYS A 13 0.13 -20.34 1.17
CA LYS A 13 -0.46 -21.18 0.13
C LYS A 13 -1.45 -20.39 -0.73
N ASN A 14 -2.33 -19.60 -0.10
CA ASN A 14 -3.28 -18.75 -0.81
C ASN A 14 -2.58 -17.65 -1.62
N LYS A 15 -1.54 -17.00 -1.06
CA LYS A 15 -0.73 -16.01 -1.78
C LYS A 15 -0.03 -16.62 -2.99
N LYS A 16 0.53 -17.84 -2.88
CA LYS A 16 1.14 -18.57 -3.99
C LYS A 16 0.12 -18.87 -5.07
N ARG A 17 -1.02 -19.46 -4.70
CA ARG A 17 -2.09 -19.78 -5.65
C ARG A 17 -2.62 -18.54 -6.39
N ARG A 18 -2.81 -17.43 -5.67
CA ARG A 18 -3.20 -16.14 -6.28
C ARG A 18 -2.17 -15.67 -7.32
N LYS A 19 -0.87 -15.78 -7.00
CA LYS A 19 0.20 -15.41 -7.94
C LYS A 19 0.19 -16.29 -9.19
N GLU A 20 -0.02 -17.60 -9.04
CA GLU A 20 -0.14 -18.53 -10.17
C GLU A 20 -1.32 -18.16 -11.08
N ILE A 21 -2.51 -17.92 -10.51
CA ILE A 21 -3.69 -17.55 -11.27
C ILE A 21 -3.45 -16.23 -12.02
N ASN A 22 -2.92 -15.22 -11.34
CA ASN A 22 -2.58 -13.95 -11.98
C ASN A 22 -1.54 -14.11 -13.10
N LYS A 23 -0.60 -15.04 -12.96
CA LYS A 23 0.38 -15.34 -14.01
C LYS A 23 -0.30 -15.92 -15.24
N VAL A 24 -1.15 -16.94 -15.07
CA VAL A 24 -1.90 -17.55 -16.17
C VAL A 24 -2.75 -16.49 -16.90
N LEU A 25 -3.51 -15.69 -16.15
CA LEU A 25 -4.33 -14.62 -16.73
C LEU A 25 -3.48 -13.59 -17.47
N LYS A 26 -2.31 -13.21 -16.92
CA LYS A 26 -1.39 -12.30 -17.59
C LYS A 26 -0.84 -12.91 -18.88
N ASP A 27 -0.48 -14.18 -18.86
CA ASP A 27 0.01 -14.90 -20.04
C ASP A 27 -1.09 -14.94 -21.11
N GLU A 28 -2.34 -15.29 -20.77
CA GLU A 28 -3.49 -15.24 -21.68
C GLU A 28 -3.70 -13.84 -22.29
N LEU A 29 -3.63 -12.79 -21.48
CA LEU A 29 -3.74 -11.40 -21.95
C LEU A 29 -2.63 -11.05 -22.95
N THR A 30 -1.42 -11.59 -22.79
CA THR A 30 -0.33 -11.36 -23.78
C THR A 30 -0.57 -12.09 -25.12
N HIS A 31 -1.44 -13.10 -25.19
CA HIS A 31 -1.78 -13.76 -26.45
C HIS A 31 -2.85 -12.99 -27.23
N SER A 32 -3.58 -12.07 -26.59
CA SER A 32 -4.53 -11.17 -27.25
C SER A 32 -3.79 -10.04 -28.00
N SER A 33 -3.96 -9.99 -29.32
CA SER A 33 -3.38 -8.95 -30.18
C SER A 33 -3.89 -7.55 -29.82
N ARG A 34 -5.20 -7.42 -29.59
CA ARG A 34 -5.81 -6.14 -29.19
C ARG A 34 -5.30 -5.64 -27.84
N HIS A 35 -5.06 -6.55 -26.90
CA HIS A 35 -4.48 -6.18 -25.61
C HIS A 35 -3.04 -5.65 -25.77
N LYS A 36 -2.23 -6.26 -26.63
CA LYS A 36 -0.87 -5.76 -26.93
C LYS A 36 -0.88 -4.36 -27.53
N GLU A 37 -1.75 -4.09 -28.51
CA GLU A 37 -1.91 -2.77 -29.13
C GLU A 37 -2.26 -1.70 -28.09
N ILE A 38 -3.28 -1.96 -27.28
CA ILE A 38 -3.70 -1.02 -26.22
C ILE A 38 -2.58 -0.81 -25.19
N VAL A 39 -1.78 -1.83 -24.88
CA VAL A 39 -0.64 -1.69 -23.97
C VAL A 39 0.45 -0.78 -24.55
N GLU A 40 0.74 -0.86 -25.85
CA GLU A 40 1.70 0.05 -26.48
C GLU A 40 1.16 1.47 -26.58
N GLU A 41 -0.10 1.66 -26.97
CA GLU A 41 -0.77 2.98 -26.95
C GLU A 41 -0.78 3.59 -25.54
N MET A 42 -1.00 2.77 -24.51
CA MET A 42 -0.91 3.23 -23.13
C MET A 42 0.50 3.66 -22.73
N LYS A 43 1.57 3.10 -23.31
CA LYS A 43 2.94 3.53 -22.99
C LYS A 43 3.19 4.93 -23.52
N THR A 44 2.85 5.20 -24.79
CA THR A 44 3.02 6.53 -25.38
C THR A 44 2.20 7.58 -24.62
N LEU A 45 0.93 7.27 -24.31
CA LEU A 45 0.07 8.15 -23.52
C LEU A 45 0.61 8.38 -22.09
N ARG A 46 1.25 7.38 -21.47
CA ARG A 46 1.89 7.54 -20.14
C ARG A 46 3.11 8.44 -20.20
N GLU A 47 3.91 8.34 -21.26
CA GLU A 47 5.07 9.21 -21.46
C GLU A 47 4.63 10.66 -21.68
N GLU A 48 3.64 10.89 -22.53
CA GLU A 48 3.02 12.21 -22.73
C GLU A 48 2.44 12.76 -21.42
N LYS A 49 1.64 11.95 -20.71
CA LYS A 49 1.09 12.32 -19.40
C LYS A 49 2.20 12.70 -18.42
N LYS A 50 3.28 11.90 -18.34
CA LYS A 50 4.39 12.15 -17.43
C LYS A 50 5.09 13.48 -17.75
N GLY A 51 5.26 13.80 -19.03
CA GLY A 51 5.80 15.10 -19.45
C GLY A 51 4.95 16.26 -18.92
N ILE A 52 3.64 16.21 -19.16
CA ILE A 52 2.70 17.23 -18.68
C ILE A 52 2.74 17.37 -17.15
N GLU A 53 2.73 16.25 -16.42
CA GLU A 53 2.81 16.25 -14.95
C GLU A 53 4.14 16.83 -14.43
N GLN A 54 5.25 16.57 -15.12
CA GLN A 54 6.57 17.12 -14.77
C GLN A 54 6.62 18.63 -15.02
N ASP A 55 6.07 19.10 -16.14
CA ASP A 55 6.04 20.52 -16.49
C ASP A 55 5.19 21.31 -15.47
N VAL A 56 4.04 20.76 -15.06
CA VAL A 56 3.18 21.37 -14.02
C VAL A 56 3.89 21.40 -12.67
N ARG A 57 4.61 20.33 -12.30
CA ARG A 57 5.37 20.31 -11.04
C ARG A 57 6.54 21.28 -11.05
N ALA A 58 7.26 21.41 -12.16
CA ALA A 58 8.40 22.31 -12.25
C ALA A 58 8.02 23.79 -12.11
N GLY A 59 6.78 24.15 -12.49
CA GLY A 59 6.27 25.52 -12.39
C GLY A 59 5.51 25.85 -11.11
N ASN A 60 5.29 24.90 -10.20
CA ASN A 60 4.46 25.10 -9.01
C ASN A 60 5.31 25.18 -7.73
N SER A 61 5.19 26.30 -7.01
CA SER A 61 5.86 26.55 -5.73
C SER A 61 5.48 25.54 -4.64
N ASP A 62 4.28 24.97 -4.72
CA ASP A 62 3.69 24.14 -3.67
C ASP A 62 4.26 22.71 -3.71
N VAL A 63 5.08 22.37 -4.70
CA VAL A 63 5.71 21.04 -4.78
C VAL A 63 6.67 20.80 -3.63
N ALA A 64 7.40 21.82 -3.19
CA ALA A 64 8.28 21.72 -2.03
C ALA A 64 7.47 21.44 -0.75
N GLU A 65 6.39 22.20 -0.53
CA GLU A 65 5.46 21.98 0.58
C GLU A 65 4.84 20.59 0.53
N LEU A 66 4.47 20.10 -0.66
CA LEU A 66 3.94 18.74 -0.83
C LEU A 66 4.96 17.67 -0.43
N GLU A 67 6.23 17.84 -0.78
CA GLU A 67 7.29 16.91 -0.38
C GLU A 67 7.55 16.96 1.12
N GLU A 68 7.53 18.14 1.74
CA GLU A 68 7.63 18.32 3.18
C GLU A 68 6.46 17.65 3.92
N LEU A 69 5.22 17.95 3.52
CA LEU A 69 4.02 17.34 4.09
C LEU A 69 4.05 15.82 3.97
N LYS A 70 4.61 15.27 2.87
CA LYS A 70 4.74 13.83 2.73
C LYS A 70 5.66 13.24 3.80
N VAL A 71 6.79 13.89 4.08
CA VAL A 71 7.74 13.46 5.12
C VAL A 71 7.11 13.59 6.51
N GLU A 72 6.40 14.69 6.77
CA GLU A 72 5.69 14.89 8.04
C GLU A 72 4.63 13.82 8.25
N ILE A 73 3.80 13.54 7.25
CA ILE A 73 2.77 12.48 7.31
C ILE A 73 3.42 11.10 7.55
N GLU A 74 4.51 10.77 6.87
CA GLU A 74 5.21 9.50 7.10
C GLU A 74 5.74 9.42 8.53
N THR A 75 6.30 10.51 9.04
CA THR A 75 6.82 10.60 10.41
C THR A 75 5.70 10.46 11.45
N ASP A 76 4.58 11.17 11.27
CA ASP A 76 3.43 11.10 12.16
C ASP A 76 2.77 9.71 12.16
N GLN A 77 2.75 9.03 11.01
CA GLN A 77 2.27 7.65 10.93
C GLN A 77 3.15 6.69 11.73
N GLU A 78 4.47 6.86 11.69
CA GLU A 78 5.40 6.07 12.51
C GLU A 78 5.20 6.36 14.00
N LEU A 79 5.13 7.64 14.39
CA LEU A 79 4.90 8.04 15.78
C LEU A 79 3.56 7.53 16.32
N LEU A 80 2.50 7.60 15.51
CA LEU A 80 1.17 7.10 15.86
C LEU A 80 1.19 5.58 16.10
N ALA A 81 1.88 4.84 15.22
CA ALA A 81 2.01 3.39 15.36
C ALA A 81 2.79 3.01 16.62
N ASP A 82 3.90 3.70 16.91
CA ASP A 82 4.71 3.50 18.11
C ASP A 82 3.93 3.82 19.38
N GLN A 83 3.18 4.92 19.39
CA GLN A 83 2.34 5.29 20.53
C GLN A 83 1.23 4.26 20.77
N ALA A 84 0.52 3.86 19.71
CA ALA A 84 -0.52 2.82 19.79
C ALA A 84 0.04 1.48 20.30
N LEU A 85 1.23 1.09 19.85
CA LEU A 85 1.91 -0.12 20.31
C LEU A 85 2.31 -0.01 21.78
N ASN A 86 2.87 1.13 22.20
CA ASN A 86 3.27 1.37 23.58
C ASN A 86 2.07 1.32 24.54
N MET A 87 0.96 1.96 24.18
CA MET A 87 -0.29 1.92 24.95
C MET A 87 -0.80 0.48 25.05
N TYR A 88 -0.80 -0.27 23.94
CA TYR A 88 -1.17 -1.68 23.94
C TYR A 88 -0.30 -2.53 24.88
N VAL A 89 1.03 -2.36 24.84
CA VAL A 89 1.98 -3.08 25.72
C VAL A 89 1.77 -2.73 27.19
N LYS A 90 1.36 -1.50 27.50
CA LYS A 90 1.06 -1.04 28.87
C LYS A 90 -0.34 -1.47 29.37
N ASN A 91 -1.12 -2.20 28.58
CA ASN A 91 -2.53 -2.50 28.83
C ASN A 91 -3.42 -1.25 28.94
N GLU A 92 -3.06 -0.17 28.25
CA GLU A 92 -3.88 1.03 28.12
C GLU A 92 -4.88 0.87 26.96
N THR A 93 -6.01 1.57 27.02
CA THR A 93 -7.02 1.53 25.96
C THR A 93 -6.53 2.33 24.75
N VAL A 94 -6.35 1.68 23.61
CA VAL A 94 -5.94 2.33 22.37
C VAL A 94 -7.18 2.73 21.57
N GLU A 95 -7.56 4.00 21.64
CA GLU A 95 -8.67 4.57 20.89
C GLU A 95 -8.42 6.02 20.50
N ILE A 96 -9.02 6.46 19.39
CA ILE A 96 -8.97 7.84 18.91
C ILE A 96 -10.41 8.33 18.75
N LYS A 97 -10.67 9.58 19.12
CA LYS A 97 -11.95 10.25 18.85
C LYS A 97 -11.76 11.23 17.70
N ASP A 98 -12.68 11.21 16.74
CA ASP A 98 -12.68 12.17 15.64
C ASP A 98 -13.45 13.46 16.00
N GLU A 99 -13.56 14.36 15.02
CA GLU A 99 -14.26 15.64 15.13
C GLU A 99 -15.77 15.50 15.45
N TYR A 100 -16.35 14.31 15.26
CA TYR A 100 -17.76 14.01 15.51
C TYR A 100 -17.96 13.17 16.78
N ASP A 101 -16.94 13.05 17.62
CA ASP A 101 -16.92 12.23 18.85
C ASP A 101 -17.14 10.73 18.59
N GLN A 102 -16.84 10.26 17.38
CA GLN A 102 -16.85 8.83 17.06
C GLN A 102 -15.52 8.19 17.47
N THR A 103 -15.60 7.05 18.16
CA THR A 103 -14.43 6.28 18.59
C THR A 103 -13.91 5.34 17.51
N TRP A 104 -12.61 5.40 17.27
CA TRP A 104 -11.85 4.56 16.34
C TRP A 104 -10.89 3.67 17.11
N TYR A 105 -10.81 2.39 16.70
CA TYR A 105 -9.89 1.40 17.27
C TYR A 105 -8.78 1.05 16.28
N PRO A 106 -7.57 0.72 16.76
CA PRO A 106 -6.45 0.38 15.90
C PRO A 106 -6.68 -0.96 15.18
N VAL A 107 -6.27 -1.04 13.93
CA VAL A 107 -6.23 -2.30 13.16
C VAL A 107 -4.80 -2.81 13.13
N PHE A 108 -4.52 -3.88 13.86
CA PHE A 108 -3.21 -4.52 13.86
C PHE A 108 -3.00 -5.40 12.63
N LYS A 109 -1.92 -5.16 11.90
CA LYS A 109 -1.50 -5.99 10.77
C LYS A 109 -0.17 -6.66 11.08
N VAL A 110 -0.18 -7.99 11.12
CA VAL A 110 1.03 -8.80 11.36
C VAL A 110 1.64 -9.23 10.03
N SER A 111 2.94 -9.01 9.87
CA SER A 111 3.74 -9.51 8.75
C SER A 111 5.03 -10.15 9.24
N PHE A 112 5.35 -11.32 8.70
CA PHE A 112 6.59 -12.03 9.00
C PHE A 112 7.62 -11.79 7.89
N LYS A 113 8.88 -11.56 8.28
CA LYS A 113 10.04 -11.52 7.38
C LYS A 113 10.91 -12.74 7.67
N LYS A 114 11.53 -13.29 6.63
CA LYS A 114 12.49 -14.39 6.79
C LYS A 114 13.66 -13.88 7.64
N ALA A 115 14.00 -14.58 8.72
CA ALA A 115 15.29 -14.38 9.38
C ALA A 115 16.38 -14.75 8.36
N ASN A 116 17.29 -13.82 8.09
CA ASN A 116 18.34 -13.96 7.07
C ASN A 116 19.10 -15.29 7.21
#